data_AF-A0A101G7E5-F1
#
_entry.id   AF-A0A101G7E5-F1
#
_cell.length_a   1.000
_cell.length_b   1.000
_cell.length_c   1.000
_cell.angle_alpha   90.00
_cell.angle_beta   90.00
_cell.angle_gamma   90.00
#
_symmetry.space_group_name_H-M   'P 1'
#
loop_
_entity.id
_entity.type
_entity.pdbx_description
1 polymer ?
#
loop_
_entity_poly.entity_id
_entity_poly.type
_entity_poly.pdbx_seq_one_letter_code
_entity_poly.pdbx_strand_id
1 'polypeptide(L)'
;MSRIEKDALGTLELPDDCLYGIHTQRSVNHFAYSEERLDPVFIKAFALVKKACVLANEETGFLDSDKALVLAESCSEIAGGKHHAWIVVNPWHGGAGKSTNMNFNEVLANLALKKLGFAPGSYDQIHPLHDVNRHQSTNDVYPTALVPYFGYETVQTWVKEALAEKKSFKNLVLEKKYLTQDQLDTLLSPQNMLKPGF
;
A
#
# COMPACT_ATOMS: atom_id res chain seq x y z
N MET A 1 12.53 23.61 -1.79
CA MET A 1 12.43 23.51 -0.32
C MET A 1 12.17 22.03 -0.01
N SER A 2 12.65 21.53 1.13
CA SER A 2 12.58 20.13 1.54
C SER A 2 11.96 20.04 2.93
N ARG A 3 11.20 18.97 3.19
CA ARG A 3 10.63 18.68 4.50
C ARG A 3 11.44 17.60 5.19
N ILE A 4 11.64 17.73 6.48
CA ILE A 4 12.34 16.73 7.29
C ILE A 4 11.30 15.90 8.01
N GLU A 5 11.30 14.59 7.77
CA GLU A 5 10.50 13.63 8.53
C GLU A 5 11.39 12.82 9.46
N LYS A 6 10.79 12.24 10.51
CA LYS A 6 11.47 11.41 11.52
C LYS A 6 10.71 10.11 11.73
N ASP A 7 11.44 9.00 11.75
CA ASP A 7 10.97 7.68 12.16
C ASP A 7 11.91 7.09 13.22
N ALA A 8 11.73 5.80 13.53
CA ALA A 8 12.57 5.09 14.51
C ALA A 8 14.04 4.97 14.09
N LEU A 9 14.35 5.09 12.79
CA LEU A 9 15.71 4.98 12.24
C LEU A 9 16.41 6.34 12.14
N GLY A 10 15.73 7.44 12.48
CA GLY A 10 16.27 8.79 12.47
C GLY A 10 15.47 9.71 11.56
N THR A 11 16.15 10.73 11.03
CA THR A 11 15.54 11.76 10.16
C THR A 11 15.95 11.58 8.71
N LEU A 12 15.13 12.06 7.79
CA LEU A 12 15.45 12.09 6.36
C LEU A 12 14.80 13.32 5.71
N GLU A 13 15.50 13.91 4.74
CA GLU A 13 14.99 15.02 3.94
C GLU A 13 14.21 14.51 2.72
N LEU A 14 13.00 15.00 2.54
CA LEU A 14 12.11 14.68 1.43
C LEU A 14 11.80 15.95 0.61
N PRO A 15 11.58 15.82 -0.71
CA PRO A 15 11.05 16.92 -1.51
C PRO A 15 9.70 17.42 -0.96
N ASP A 16 9.48 18.73 -0.89
CA ASP A 16 8.23 19.30 -0.36
C ASP A 16 6.99 18.91 -1.15
N ASP A 17 7.15 18.72 -2.46
CA ASP A 17 6.07 18.40 -3.38
C ASP A 17 5.69 16.92 -3.38
N CYS A 18 6.50 16.05 -2.78
CA CYS A 18 6.23 14.63 -2.77
C CYS A 18 5.10 14.27 -1.81
N LEU A 19 4.27 13.30 -2.20
CA LEU A 19 3.16 12.83 -1.37
C LEU A 19 3.53 11.61 -0.50
N TYR A 20 4.60 10.89 -0.81
CA TYR A 20 5.07 9.79 0.03
C TYR A 20 5.91 10.31 1.22
N GLY A 21 6.14 9.48 2.23
CA GLY A 21 6.85 9.86 3.45
C GLY A 21 8.18 9.13 3.62
N ILE A 22 8.74 9.23 4.82
CA ILE A 22 10.06 8.72 5.16
C ILE A 22 10.23 7.21 4.91
N HIS A 23 9.21 6.39 5.16
CA HIS A 23 9.34 4.93 4.97
C HIS A 23 9.46 4.59 3.49
N THR A 24 8.70 5.29 2.64
CA THR A 24 8.82 5.16 1.19
C THR A 24 10.18 5.62 0.71
N GLN A 25 10.64 6.79 1.14
CA GLN A 25 11.93 7.32 0.69
C GLN A 25 13.09 6.42 1.11
N ARG A 26 13.04 5.80 2.29
CA ARG A 26 14.02 4.79 2.71
C ARG A 26 14.00 3.55 1.81
N SER A 27 12.81 3.09 1.43
CA SER A 27 12.68 1.97 0.48
C SER A 27 13.26 2.33 -0.89
N VAL A 28 12.94 3.52 -1.41
CA VAL A 28 13.48 4.02 -2.68
C VAL A 28 15.01 4.06 -2.64
N ASN A 29 15.61 4.59 -1.56
CA ASN A 29 17.07 4.64 -1.42
C ASN A 29 17.71 3.24 -1.35
N HIS A 30 17.03 2.28 -0.73
CA HIS A 30 17.56 0.92 -0.56
C HIS A 30 17.42 0.05 -1.82
N PHE A 31 16.36 0.25 -2.61
CA PHE A 31 16.03 -0.57 -3.78
C PHE A 31 16.18 0.22 -5.10
N ALA A 32 17.15 1.14 -5.17
CA ALA A 32 17.38 2.04 -6.31
C ALA A 32 17.99 1.39 -7.57
N TYR A 33 17.95 0.06 -7.71
CA TYR A 33 18.60 -0.68 -8.81
C TYR A 33 17.69 -0.95 -10.01
N SER A 34 16.40 -0.64 -9.93
CA SER A 34 15.44 -0.84 -11.02
C SER A 34 14.44 0.31 -11.11
N GLU A 35 14.03 0.65 -12.33
CA GLU A 35 13.03 1.70 -12.62
C GLU A 35 11.61 1.14 -12.79
N GLU A 36 11.40 -0.15 -12.55
CA GLU A 36 10.08 -0.76 -12.66
C GLU A 36 9.08 -0.14 -11.67
N ARG A 37 7.80 -0.24 -12.02
CA ARG A 37 6.67 0.30 -11.27
C ARG A 37 5.65 -0.78 -11.01
N LEU A 38 4.88 -0.61 -9.93
CA LEU A 38 3.73 -1.47 -9.64
C LEU A 38 2.67 -1.33 -10.74
N ASP A 39 1.98 -2.43 -11.04
CA ASP A 39 0.87 -2.45 -11.98
C ASP A 39 -0.25 -1.49 -11.55
N PRO A 40 -0.73 -0.61 -12.44
CA PRO A 40 -1.93 0.20 -12.21
C PRO A 40 -3.15 -0.58 -11.71
N VAL A 41 -3.36 -1.83 -12.14
CA VAL A 41 -4.44 -2.70 -11.64
C VAL A 41 -4.22 -3.05 -10.17
N PHE A 42 -2.99 -3.36 -9.78
CA PHE A 42 -2.64 -3.62 -8.39
C PHE A 42 -2.78 -2.35 -7.55
N ILE A 43 -2.32 -1.21 -8.06
CA ILE A 43 -2.45 0.08 -7.38
C ILE A 43 -3.93 0.42 -7.13
N LYS A 44 -4.79 0.22 -8.14
CA LYS A 44 -6.22 0.41 -8.03
C LYS A 44 -6.83 -0.52 -6.97
N ALA A 45 -6.50 -1.81 -7.01
CA ALA A 45 -7.00 -2.79 -6.05
C ALA A 45 -6.59 -2.43 -4.62
N PHE A 46 -5.32 -2.04 -4.42
CA PHE A 46 -4.80 -1.64 -3.12
C PHE A 46 -5.51 -0.41 -2.57
N ALA A 47 -5.76 0.59 -3.41
CA ALA A 47 -6.52 1.79 -3.04
C ALA A 47 -7.98 1.46 -2.66
N LEU A 48 -8.62 0.51 -3.35
CA LEU A 48 -9.96 0.05 -2.99
C LEU A 48 -9.99 -0.69 -1.64
N VAL A 49 -8.97 -1.51 -1.35
CA VAL A 49 -8.82 -2.15 -0.03
C VAL A 49 -8.68 -1.08 1.06
N LYS A 50 -7.81 -0.07 0.84
CA LYS A 50 -7.66 1.05 1.79
C LYS A 50 -8.98 1.81 2.00
N LYS A 51 -9.74 2.07 0.94
CA LYS A 51 -11.06 2.70 1.05
C LYS A 51 -12.01 1.87 1.91
N ALA A 52 -12.08 0.56 1.68
CA ALA A 52 -12.94 -0.33 2.47
C ALA A 52 -12.56 -0.30 3.96
N CYS A 53 -11.28 -0.32 4.28
CA CYS A 53 -10.81 -0.21 5.67
C CYS A 53 -11.14 1.16 6.29
N VAL A 54 -11.03 2.26 5.55
CA VAL A 54 -11.41 3.61 6.02
C VAL A 54 -12.89 3.66 6.38
N LEU A 55 -13.77 3.20 5.47
CA LEU A 55 -15.22 3.20 5.68
C LEU A 55 -15.63 2.29 6.85
N ALA A 56 -15.02 1.11 6.95
CA ALA A 56 -15.30 0.20 8.07
C ALA A 56 -14.88 0.80 9.42
N ASN A 57 -13.75 1.50 9.48
CA ASN A 57 -13.31 2.18 10.71
C ASN A 57 -14.20 3.38 11.07
N GLU A 58 -14.73 4.10 10.08
CA GLU A 58 -15.73 5.16 10.32
C GLU A 58 -17.03 4.56 10.90
N GLU A 59 -17.59 3.55 10.24
CA GLU A 59 -18.84 2.90 10.63
C GLU A 59 -18.78 2.34 12.06
N THR A 60 -17.61 1.87 12.48
CA THR A 60 -17.36 1.33 13.82
C THR A 60 -16.90 2.37 14.84
N GLY A 61 -16.80 3.66 14.45
CA GLY A 61 -16.45 4.77 15.35
C GLY A 61 -14.97 4.87 15.72
N PHE A 62 -14.08 4.18 15.00
CA PHE A 62 -12.63 4.21 15.21
C PHE A 62 -11.89 5.24 14.33
N LEU A 63 -12.61 5.93 13.46
CA LEU A 63 -12.08 7.02 12.64
C LEU A 63 -13.13 8.13 12.54
N ASP A 64 -12.71 9.38 12.81
CA ASP A 64 -13.59 10.55 12.70
C ASP A 64 -14.13 10.71 11.28
N SER A 65 -15.42 11.02 11.12
CA SER A 65 -16.07 11.15 9.81
C SER A 65 -15.40 12.18 8.89
N ASP A 66 -14.90 13.29 9.42
CA ASP A 66 -14.19 14.30 8.62
C ASP A 66 -12.91 13.72 8.01
N LYS A 67 -12.14 12.94 8.78
CA LYS A 67 -10.94 12.24 8.29
C LYS A 67 -11.31 11.13 7.31
N ALA A 68 -12.34 10.34 7.64
CA ALA A 68 -12.81 9.25 6.81
C ALA A 68 -13.25 9.73 5.42
N LEU A 69 -13.97 10.85 5.35
CA LEU A 69 -14.42 11.46 4.10
C LEU A 69 -13.25 11.78 3.16
N VAL A 70 -12.27 12.56 3.64
CA VAL A 70 -11.11 12.96 2.81
C VAL A 70 -10.20 11.78 2.46
N LEU A 71 -10.08 10.78 3.34
CA LEU A 71 -9.32 9.57 3.07
C LEU A 71 -10.01 8.68 2.04
N ALA A 72 -11.32 8.49 2.14
CA ALA A 72 -12.11 7.71 1.18
C ALA A 72 -12.12 8.37 -0.21
N GLU A 73 -12.17 9.70 -0.26
CA GLU A 73 -12.01 10.46 -1.50
C GLU A 73 -10.62 10.26 -2.09
N SER A 74 -9.56 10.41 -1.28
CA SER A 74 -8.17 10.18 -1.71
C SER A 74 -7.94 8.76 -2.24
N CYS A 75 -8.53 7.75 -1.59
CA CYS A 75 -8.51 6.37 -2.08
C CYS A 75 -9.24 6.24 -3.42
N SER A 76 -10.36 6.94 -3.60
CA SER A 76 -11.12 6.92 -4.85
C SER A 76 -10.35 7.59 -5.99
N GLU A 77 -9.60 8.65 -5.71
CA GLU A 77 -8.72 9.29 -6.68
C GLU A 77 -7.60 8.35 -7.15
N ILE A 78 -6.93 7.65 -6.23
CA ILE A 78 -5.90 6.66 -6.57
C ILE A 78 -6.51 5.49 -7.35
N ALA A 79 -7.65 4.96 -6.91
CA ALA A 79 -8.36 3.90 -7.63
C ALA A 79 -8.82 4.34 -9.04
N GLY A 80 -9.08 5.64 -9.22
CA GLY A 80 -9.42 6.26 -10.49
C GLY A 80 -8.23 6.60 -11.40
N GLY A 81 -7.00 6.21 -11.03
CA GLY A 81 -5.80 6.43 -11.85
C GLY A 81 -5.04 7.71 -11.54
N LYS A 82 -5.52 8.55 -10.61
CA LYS A 82 -4.77 9.75 -10.19
C LYS A 82 -3.66 9.37 -9.22
N HIS A 83 -2.62 10.21 -9.14
CA HIS A 83 -1.55 10.08 -8.14
C HIS A 83 -0.71 8.79 -8.20
N HIS A 84 -0.88 7.93 -9.21
CA HIS A 84 -0.08 6.70 -9.38
C HIS A 84 1.42 6.99 -9.43
N ALA A 85 1.81 8.17 -9.93
CA ALA A 85 3.19 8.65 -9.95
C ALA A 85 3.85 8.76 -8.56
N TRP A 86 3.04 8.82 -7.49
CA TRP A 86 3.54 8.88 -6.11
C TRP A 86 3.67 7.50 -5.44
N ILE A 87 3.23 6.45 -6.13
CA ILE A 87 3.49 5.06 -5.75
C ILE A 87 4.82 4.66 -6.40
N VAL A 88 5.91 4.98 -5.71
CA VAL A 88 7.28 4.98 -6.25
C VAL A 88 8.12 3.79 -5.79
N VAL A 89 7.64 2.99 -4.83
CA VAL A 89 8.39 1.82 -4.38
C VAL A 89 8.62 0.83 -5.51
N ASN A 90 9.83 0.28 -5.54
CA ASN A 90 10.21 -0.72 -6.51
C ASN A 90 9.50 -2.07 -6.22
N PRO A 91 8.89 -2.76 -7.20
CA PRO A 91 8.22 -4.06 -6.99
C PRO A 91 9.11 -5.14 -6.35
N TRP A 92 10.41 -5.09 -6.60
CA TRP A 92 11.42 -6.01 -6.06
C TRP A 92 11.81 -5.72 -4.61
N HIS A 93 11.13 -4.78 -3.94
CA HIS A 93 11.44 -4.43 -2.57
C HIS A 93 11.35 -5.66 -1.64
N GLY A 94 12.31 -5.78 -0.74
CA GLY A 94 12.28 -6.78 0.32
C GLY A 94 11.09 -6.60 1.27
N GLY A 95 10.72 -7.65 2.00
CA GLY A 95 9.84 -7.51 3.16
C GLY A 95 8.34 -7.74 2.96
N ALA A 96 7.94 -8.52 1.95
CA ALA A 96 6.58 -9.06 1.79
C ALA A 96 5.48 -7.97 1.73
N GLY A 97 5.70 -6.93 0.92
CA GLY A 97 4.70 -5.87 0.71
C GLY A 97 4.75 -4.68 1.67
N LYS A 98 5.64 -4.68 2.68
CA LYS A 98 5.66 -3.64 3.73
C LYS A 98 5.90 -2.23 3.17
N SER A 99 6.90 -2.07 2.29
CA SER A 99 7.20 -0.78 1.67
C SER A 99 6.06 -0.30 0.80
N THR A 100 5.43 -1.18 0.01
CA THR A 100 4.21 -0.85 -0.72
C THR A 100 3.10 -0.36 0.20
N ASN A 101 2.78 -1.11 1.27
CA ASN A 101 1.73 -0.71 2.20
C ASN A 101 1.99 0.67 2.82
N MET A 102 3.24 0.93 3.22
CA MET A 102 3.62 2.25 3.73
C MET A 102 3.57 3.35 2.68
N ASN A 103 3.92 3.07 1.43
CA ASN A 103 3.80 4.04 0.35
C ASN A 103 2.35 4.48 0.13
N PHE A 104 1.40 3.53 0.14
CA PHE A 104 -0.02 3.89 0.11
C PHE A 104 -0.44 4.68 1.34
N ASN A 105 -0.04 4.25 2.54
CA ASN A 105 -0.40 4.94 3.78
C ASN A 105 0.05 6.39 3.81
N GLU A 106 1.31 6.65 3.42
CA GLU A 106 1.90 7.98 3.42
C GLU A 106 1.28 8.88 2.34
N VAL A 107 1.09 8.36 1.12
CA VAL A 107 0.46 9.11 0.02
C VAL A 107 -0.98 9.47 0.35
N LEU A 108 -1.75 8.53 0.90
CA LEU A 108 -3.13 8.78 1.29
C LEU A 108 -3.23 9.79 2.44
N ALA A 109 -2.37 9.68 3.45
CA ALA A 109 -2.32 10.64 4.55
C ALA A 109 -2.04 12.05 4.01
N ASN A 110 -1.00 12.21 3.19
CA ASN A 110 -0.63 13.53 2.65
C ASN A 110 -1.65 14.08 1.64
N LEU A 111 -2.33 13.24 0.85
CA LEU A 111 -3.45 13.68 0.02
C LEU A 111 -4.60 14.23 0.86
N ALA A 112 -4.97 13.51 1.92
CA ALA A 112 -6.02 13.93 2.83
C ALA A 112 -5.65 15.21 3.58
N LEU A 113 -4.39 15.35 4.03
CA LEU A 113 -3.88 16.59 4.63
C LEU A 113 -4.02 17.79 3.70
N LYS A 114 -3.64 17.64 2.42
CA LYS A 114 -3.77 18.71 1.43
C LYS A 114 -5.23 19.11 1.21
N LYS A 115 -6.16 18.16 1.20
CA LYS A 115 -7.61 18.43 1.09
C LYS A 115 -8.16 19.19 2.30
N LEU A 116 -7.60 18.96 3.48
CA LEU A 116 -7.93 19.68 4.71
C LEU A 116 -7.18 21.02 4.86
N GLY A 117 -6.31 21.38 3.90
CA GLY A 117 -5.54 22.62 3.94
C GLY A 117 -4.28 22.56 4.81
N PHE A 118 -3.87 21.37 5.24
CA PHE A 118 -2.62 21.15 5.97
C PHE A 118 -1.45 20.85 5.02
N ALA A 119 -0.23 21.11 5.50
CA ALA A 119 0.97 20.74 4.76
C ALA A 119 1.20 19.23 4.80
N PRO A 120 1.81 18.62 3.77
CA PRO A 120 2.31 17.26 3.85
C PRO A 120 3.25 17.07 5.05
N GLY A 121 3.10 15.97 5.77
CA GLY A 121 3.86 15.67 6.99
C GLY A 121 3.22 16.15 8.29
N SER A 122 2.09 16.87 8.25
CA SER A 122 1.27 17.21 9.44
C SER A 122 0.55 15.98 10.03
N TYR A 123 1.32 14.98 10.46
CA TYR A 123 0.83 13.68 10.91
C TYR A 123 0.14 13.69 12.29
N ASP A 124 0.12 14.84 12.96
CA ASP A 124 -0.75 15.12 14.10
C ASP A 124 -2.23 15.23 13.68
N GLN A 125 -2.51 15.59 12.43
CA GLN A 125 -3.87 15.70 11.88
C GLN A 125 -4.33 14.39 11.25
N ILE A 126 -3.51 13.80 10.36
CA ILE A 126 -3.78 12.49 9.75
C ILE A 126 -2.48 11.68 9.73
N HIS A 127 -2.45 10.59 10.48
CA HIS A 127 -1.25 9.77 10.62
C HIS A 127 -1.27 8.55 9.68
N PRO A 128 -0.20 8.25 8.93
CA PRO A 128 -0.14 7.09 8.03
C PRO A 128 -0.41 5.75 8.72
N LEU A 129 0.18 5.53 9.91
CA LEU A 129 -0.04 4.32 10.70
C LEU A 129 -1.34 4.34 11.52
N HIS A 130 -1.54 5.39 12.32
CA HIS A 130 -2.67 5.40 13.25
C HIS A 130 -3.98 5.58 12.51
N ASP A 131 -4.07 6.43 11.47
CA ASP A 131 -5.31 6.68 10.76
C ASP A 131 -5.48 5.82 9.51
N VAL A 132 -4.54 5.90 8.57
CA VAL A 132 -4.71 5.21 7.27
C VAL A 132 -4.56 3.69 7.40
N ASN A 133 -3.64 3.23 8.26
CA ASN A 133 -3.38 1.81 8.50
C ASN A 133 -4.12 1.27 9.75
N ARG A 134 -5.13 1.98 10.27
CA ARG A 134 -5.89 1.52 11.43
C ARG A 134 -6.51 0.15 11.18
N HIS A 135 -6.32 -0.77 12.13
CA HIS A 135 -6.82 -2.16 12.08
C HIS A 135 -6.40 -2.96 10.84
N GLN A 136 -5.23 -2.65 10.28
CA GLN A 136 -4.68 -3.33 9.12
C GLN A 136 -3.25 -3.80 9.40
N SER A 137 -2.82 -4.85 8.73
CA SER A 137 -1.42 -5.21 8.59
C SER A 137 -1.03 -5.29 7.11
N THR A 138 0.24 -5.54 6.83
CA THR A 138 0.65 -5.84 5.45
C THR A 138 0.19 -7.23 5.00
N ASN A 139 0.08 -8.18 5.94
CA ASN A 139 -0.19 -9.59 5.65
C ASN A 139 -1.65 -9.88 5.26
N ASP A 140 -2.55 -8.93 5.46
CA ASP A 140 -3.96 -8.96 5.06
C ASP A 140 -4.21 -8.02 3.89
N VAL A 141 -3.73 -6.77 3.94
CA VAL A 141 -3.97 -5.78 2.88
C VAL A 141 -3.31 -6.17 1.56
N TYR A 142 -2.03 -6.55 1.59
CA TYR A 142 -1.28 -6.83 0.36
C TYR A 142 -1.85 -8.05 -0.38
N PRO A 143 -2.12 -9.20 0.28
CA PRO A 143 -2.77 -10.32 -0.39
C PRO A 143 -4.17 -10.00 -0.91
N THR A 144 -4.96 -9.23 -0.16
CA THR A 144 -6.30 -8.83 -0.60
C THR A 144 -6.25 -8.00 -1.88
N ALA A 145 -5.22 -7.17 -2.06
CA ALA A 145 -4.99 -6.43 -3.30
C ALA A 145 -4.62 -7.34 -4.49
N LEU A 146 -4.29 -8.61 -4.28
CA LEU A 146 -4.01 -9.60 -5.33
C LEU A 146 -5.26 -10.33 -5.85
N VAL A 147 -6.44 -10.10 -5.25
CA VAL A 147 -7.72 -10.72 -5.67
C VAL A 147 -8.00 -10.58 -7.17
N PRO A 148 -7.73 -9.44 -7.84
CA PRO A 148 -7.97 -9.34 -9.29
C PRO A 148 -7.16 -10.31 -10.15
N TYR A 149 -6.05 -10.85 -9.65
CA TYR A 149 -5.18 -11.75 -10.41
C TYR A 149 -5.46 -13.23 -10.14
N PHE A 150 -5.78 -13.57 -8.90
CA PHE A 150 -5.92 -14.97 -8.45
C PHE A 150 -7.35 -15.40 -8.18
N GLY A 151 -8.29 -14.45 -8.14
CA GLY A 151 -9.66 -14.69 -7.73
C GLY A 151 -9.83 -14.67 -6.20
N TYR A 152 -11.05 -14.34 -5.77
CA TYR A 152 -11.38 -14.15 -4.36
C TYR A 152 -11.21 -15.43 -3.53
N GLU A 153 -11.73 -16.56 -4.00
CA GLU A 153 -11.69 -17.84 -3.27
C GLU A 153 -10.26 -18.29 -2.98
N THR A 154 -9.38 -18.20 -3.98
CA THR A 154 -7.96 -18.55 -3.87
C THR A 154 -7.27 -17.67 -2.83
N VAL A 155 -7.37 -16.34 -2.96
CA VAL A 155 -6.72 -15.41 -2.02
C VAL A 155 -7.25 -15.59 -0.60
N GLN A 156 -8.56 -15.73 -0.43
CA GLN A 156 -9.19 -15.92 0.87
C GLN A 156 -8.68 -17.20 1.56
N THR A 157 -8.55 -18.28 0.79
CA THR A 157 -8.03 -19.56 1.30
C THR A 157 -6.60 -19.40 1.81
N TRP A 158 -5.72 -18.80 0.99
CA TRP A 158 -4.33 -18.58 1.36
C TRP A 158 -4.17 -17.64 2.56
N VAL A 159 -4.95 -16.56 2.64
CA VAL A 159 -4.90 -15.64 3.80
C VAL A 159 -5.36 -16.35 5.08
N LYS A 160 -6.45 -17.12 5.03
CA LYS A 160 -6.93 -17.89 6.20
C LYS A 160 -5.90 -18.90 6.68
N GLU A 161 -5.26 -19.62 5.77
CA GLU A 161 -4.20 -20.58 6.09
C GLU A 161 -2.98 -19.88 6.70
N ALA A 162 -2.52 -18.76 6.11
CA ALA A 162 -1.39 -17.99 6.64
C ALA A 162 -1.64 -17.53 8.09
N LEU A 163 -2.86 -17.05 8.37
CA LEU A 163 -3.27 -16.65 9.72
C LEU A 163 -3.34 -17.84 10.68
N ALA A 164 -3.93 -18.97 10.26
CA ALA A 164 -4.03 -20.18 11.08
C ALA A 164 -2.65 -20.76 11.43
N GLU A 165 -1.72 -20.77 10.47
CA GLU A 165 -0.36 -21.26 10.65
C GLU A 165 0.59 -20.21 11.28
N LYS A 166 0.11 -18.98 11.54
CA LYS A 166 0.92 -17.84 12.02
C LYS A 166 2.15 -17.57 11.14
N LYS A 167 2.04 -17.79 9.83
CA LYS A 167 3.09 -17.55 8.84
C LYS A 167 2.81 -16.24 8.09
N SER A 168 3.86 -15.65 7.51
CA SER A 168 3.65 -14.60 6.53
C SER A 168 3.01 -15.19 5.28
N PHE A 169 2.17 -14.42 4.60
CA PHE A 169 1.55 -14.85 3.34
C PHE A 169 2.60 -15.33 2.33
N LYS A 170 3.72 -14.58 2.19
CA LYS A 170 4.85 -14.95 1.33
C LYS A 170 5.39 -16.34 1.65
N ASN A 171 5.62 -16.65 2.93
CA ASN A 171 6.17 -17.94 3.32
C ASN A 171 5.18 -19.07 3.02
N LEU A 172 3.89 -18.86 3.30
CA LEU A 172 2.87 -19.86 3.02
C LEU A 172 2.79 -20.19 1.53
N VAL A 173 2.66 -19.20 0.64
CA VAL A 173 2.47 -19.45 -0.80
C VAL A 173 3.67 -20.15 -1.44
N LEU A 174 4.88 -19.86 -0.97
CA LEU A 174 6.11 -20.54 -1.41
C LEU A 174 6.23 -21.96 -0.84
N GLU A 175 5.96 -22.15 0.45
CA GLU A 175 6.07 -23.45 1.13
C GLU A 175 5.05 -24.46 0.58
N LYS A 176 3.80 -24.03 0.39
CA LYS A 176 2.72 -24.84 -0.17
C LYS A 176 2.84 -25.01 -1.69
N LYS A 177 3.80 -24.32 -2.32
CA LYS A 177 4.00 -24.25 -3.79
C LYS A 177 2.73 -23.81 -4.53
N TYR A 178 1.89 -23.01 -3.87
CA TYR A 178 0.76 -22.36 -4.52
C TYR A 178 1.25 -21.42 -5.62
N LEU A 179 2.41 -20.81 -5.40
CA LEU A 179 3.18 -20.11 -6.40
C LEU A 179 4.64 -20.55 -6.31
N THR A 180 5.24 -20.86 -7.44
CA THR A 180 6.71 -20.86 -7.55
C THR A 180 7.23 -19.43 -7.44
N GLN A 181 8.51 -19.28 -7.07
CA GLN A 181 9.15 -17.96 -7.08
C GLN A 181 9.03 -17.32 -8.47
N ASP A 182 9.26 -18.10 -9.52
CA ASP A 182 9.09 -17.66 -10.92
C ASP A 182 7.64 -17.29 -11.25
N GLN A 183 6.63 -18.02 -10.77
CA GLN A 183 5.23 -17.64 -10.97
C GLN A 183 4.87 -16.35 -10.23
N LEU A 184 5.41 -16.14 -9.03
CA LEU A 184 5.22 -14.88 -8.30
C LEU A 184 5.85 -13.72 -9.08
N ASP A 185 7.06 -13.91 -9.60
CA ASP A 185 7.79 -12.92 -10.38
C ASP A 185 7.15 -12.69 -11.77
N THR A 186 6.56 -13.74 -12.36
CA THR A 186 5.85 -13.73 -13.65
C THR A 186 4.47 -13.07 -13.54
N LEU A 187 3.77 -13.28 -12.43
CA LEU A 187 2.47 -12.65 -12.17
C LEU A 187 2.61 -11.17 -11.82
N LEU A 188 3.77 -10.81 -11.26
CA LEU A 188 4.21 -9.44 -11.03
C LEU A 188 4.99 -8.85 -12.21
N SER A 189 5.09 -9.56 -13.35
CA SER A 189 5.82 -9.08 -14.52
C SER A 189 4.98 -8.12 -15.38
N PRO A 190 5.60 -7.06 -15.95
CA PRO A 190 4.91 -6.07 -16.76
C PRO A 190 4.10 -6.65 -17.93
N GLN A 191 4.53 -7.79 -18.51
CA GLN A 191 3.87 -8.39 -19.67
C GLN A 191 2.53 -9.06 -19.34
N ASN A 192 2.38 -9.70 -18.18
CA ASN A 192 1.14 -10.39 -17.78
C ASN A 192 0.09 -9.46 -17.14
N MET A 193 0.52 -8.26 -16.80
CA MET A 193 -0.28 -7.20 -16.19
C MET A 193 -1.03 -6.35 -17.22
N LEU A 194 -0.69 -6.45 -18.52
CA LEU A 194 -1.36 -5.74 -19.62
C LEU A 194 -2.49 -6.54 -20.29
N LYS A 195 -2.47 -7.88 -20.20
CA LYS A 195 -3.53 -8.78 -20.66
C LYS A 195 -3.52 -10.06 -19.81
N PRO A 196 -4.50 -10.27 -18.91
CA PRO A 196 -4.66 -11.56 -18.26
C PRO A 196 -5.00 -12.61 -19.32
N GLY A 197 -4.04 -13.48 -19.64
CA GLY A 197 -4.28 -14.66 -20.46
C GLY A 197 -4.91 -15.75 -19.60
N PHE A 198 -6.23 -15.87 -19.67
CA PHE A 198 -6.95 -17.12 -19.46
C PHE A 198 -7.54 -17.56 -20.80
#